data_AF-A0A7S0WFZ6-F1
#
_entry.id   AF-A0A7S0WFZ6-F1
#
_cell.length_a   1.000
_cell.length_b   1.000
_cell.length_c   1.000
_cell.angle_alpha   90.00
_cell.angle_beta   90.00
_cell.angle_gamma   90.00
#
_symmetry.space_group_name_H-M   'P 1'
#
loop_
_entity.id
_entity.type
_entity.pdbx_description
1 polymer ?
#
loop_
_entity_poly.entity_id
_entity_poly.type
_entity_poly.pdbx_seq_one_letter_code
_entity_poly.pdbx_strand_id
1 'polypeptide(L)'
;CVQSSAGSGTISDRNTGTYAVSYTPTVSGRYSVDVKLGGISKVHRSPFDLIVRAGALCTTKSVARGTGLTIATTGMQGRFTVEAKDAYGNSVEQLDDSTL
;
A
#
# COMPACT_ATOMS: atom_id res chain seq x y z
N CYS A 1 10.78 13.26 -13.37
CA CYS A 1 11.90 12.54 -12.72
C CYS A 1 11.39 11.14 -12.35
N VAL A 2 12.26 10.14 -12.43
CA VAL A 2 12.02 8.71 -12.72
C VAL A 2 10.82 8.05 -12.01
N GLN A 3 10.16 7.15 -12.75
CA GLN A 3 8.96 6.41 -12.40
C GLN A 3 9.01 5.72 -11.02
N SER A 4 7.83 5.60 -10.42
CA SER A 4 7.47 4.87 -9.21
C SER A 4 8.42 3.69 -8.90
N SER A 5 9.11 3.78 -7.77
CA SER A 5 9.96 2.71 -7.24
C SER A 5 9.10 1.51 -6.85
N ALA A 6 8.91 0.57 -7.78
CA ALA A 6 8.46 -0.77 -7.47
C ALA A 6 9.49 -1.41 -6.54
N GLY A 7 9.02 -2.02 -5.44
CA GLY A 7 9.88 -2.68 -4.48
C GLY A 7 10.81 -3.71 -5.11
N SER A 8 11.87 -4.08 -4.39
CA SER A 8 12.80 -5.12 -4.82
C SER A 8 12.02 -6.37 -5.21
N GLY A 9 12.25 -6.84 -6.43
CA GLY A 9 11.63 -8.04 -6.96
C GLY A 9 12.66 -8.99 -7.53
N THR A 10 12.39 -10.29 -7.42
CA THR A 10 13.26 -11.35 -7.93
C THR A 10 12.46 -12.25 -8.85
N ILE A 11 13.11 -12.69 -9.92
CA ILE A 11 12.58 -13.70 -10.83
C ILE A 11 13.41 -14.97 -10.64
N SER A 12 12.75 -16.09 -10.38
CA SER A 12 13.37 -17.40 -10.24
C SER A 12 12.80 -18.34 -11.30
N ASP A 13 13.67 -18.84 -12.17
CA ASP A 13 13.36 -19.94 -13.06
C ASP A 13 13.41 -21.26 -12.27
N ARG A 14 12.35 -22.06 -12.37
CA ARG A 14 12.27 -23.37 -11.72
C ARG A 14 12.80 -24.50 -12.62
N ASN A 15 13.29 -24.20 -13.83
CA ASN A 15 13.75 -25.18 -14.84
C ASN A 15 12.67 -26.22 -15.23
N THR A 16 11.41 -25.91 -14.97
CA THR A 16 10.24 -26.75 -15.30
C THR A 16 9.31 -26.06 -16.31
N GLY A 17 9.74 -24.95 -16.90
CA GLY A 17 8.90 -24.08 -17.73
C GLY A 17 7.99 -23.14 -16.93
N THR A 18 8.16 -23.08 -15.60
CA THR A 18 7.45 -22.15 -14.71
C THR A 18 8.41 -21.14 -14.10
N TYR A 19 8.04 -19.86 -14.13
CA TYR A 19 8.79 -18.76 -13.54
C TYR A 19 8.08 -18.24 -12.29
N ALA A 20 8.82 -18.09 -11.20
CA ALA A 20 8.33 -17.47 -9.98
C ALA A 20 8.79 -16.01 -9.91
N VAL A 21 7.85 -15.08 -9.75
CA VAL A 21 8.14 -13.66 -9.54
C VAL A 21 7.70 -13.29 -8.13
N SER A 22 8.59 -12.65 -7.38
CA SER A 22 8.30 -12.13 -6.05
C SER A 22 8.63 -10.65 -6.01
N TYR A 23 7.77 -9.85 -5.41
CA TYR A 23 7.99 -8.42 -5.19
C TYR A 23 7.27 -8.00 -3.90
N THR A 24 7.80 -6.98 -3.22
CA THR A 24 7.22 -6.45 -1.99
C THR A 24 6.86 -4.98 -2.18
N PRO A 25 5.60 -4.65 -2.48
CA PRO A 25 5.16 -3.26 -2.62
C PRO A 25 5.14 -2.58 -1.25
N THR A 26 5.69 -1.37 -1.17
CA THR A 26 5.71 -0.57 0.08
C THR A 26 4.60 0.47 0.13
N VAL A 27 3.98 0.79 -1.02
CA VAL A 27 2.93 1.81 -1.13
C VAL A 27 1.59 1.11 -1.41
N SER A 28 0.56 1.45 -0.64
CA SER A 28 -0.79 0.96 -0.91
C SER A 28 -1.36 1.58 -2.19
N GLY A 29 -2.15 0.82 -2.92
CA GLY A 29 -2.75 1.29 -4.17
C GLY A 29 -3.03 0.16 -5.15
N ARG A 30 -3.52 0.55 -6.33
CA ARG A 30 -3.77 -0.38 -7.44
C ARG A 30 -2.50 -0.51 -8.28
N TYR A 31 -2.08 -1.73 -8.51
CA TYR A 31 -0.92 -2.07 -9.34
C TYR A 31 -1.36 -2.92 -10.52
N SER A 32 -0.64 -2.78 -11.64
CA SER A 32 -0.79 -3.62 -12.81
C SER A 32 0.57 -4.23 -13.14
N VAL A 33 0.61 -5.55 -13.24
CA VAL A 33 1.84 -6.31 -13.50
C VAL A 33 1.81 -6.85 -14.93
N ASP A 34 2.67 -6.29 -15.77
CA ASP A 34 2.87 -6.73 -17.15
C ASP A 34 3.94 -7.82 -17.23
N VAL A 35 3.58 -8.96 -17.82
CA VAL A 35 4.51 -10.06 -18.10
C VAL A 35 4.73 -10.17 -19.61
N LYS A 36 5.99 -10.10 -20.02
CA LYS A 36 6.40 -10.19 -21.44
C LYS A 36 7.37 -11.35 -21.63
N LEU A 37 7.21 -12.10 -22.72
CA LEU A 37 8.12 -13.19 -23.10
C LEU A 37 8.71 -12.88 -24.49
N GLY A 38 10.04 -12.83 -24.59
CA GLY A 38 10.72 -12.55 -25.87
C GLY A 38 10.37 -11.20 -26.50
N GLY A 39 10.05 -10.19 -25.67
CA GLY A 39 9.62 -8.86 -26.13
C GLY A 39 8.14 -8.77 -26.53
N ILE A 40 7.41 -9.89 -26.54
CA ILE A 40 5.99 -9.96 -26.87
C ILE A 40 5.18 -9.83 -25.58
N SER A 41 4.25 -8.87 -25.53
CA SER A 41 3.40 -8.57 -24.36
C SER A 41 2.17 -9.46 -24.20
N LYS A 42 1.93 -10.38 -25.12
CA LYS A 42 0.77 -11.30 -25.10
C LYS A 42 1.06 -12.59 -24.33
N VAL A 43 1.36 -12.46 -23.05
CA VAL A 43 1.28 -13.62 -22.14
C VAL A 43 -0.18 -13.78 -21.70
N HIS A 44 -0.68 -15.01 -21.66
CA HIS A 44 -2.08 -15.27 -21.29
C HIS A 44 -2.41 -14.65 -19.93
N ARG A 45 -3.48 -13.85 -19.87
CA ARG A 45 -3.96 -13.09 -18.69
C ARG A 45 -3.05 -11.95 -18.19
N SER A 46 -1.99 -11.61 -18.93
CA SER A 46 -1.30 -10.34 -18.71
C SER A 46 -2.13 -9.18 -19.32
N PRO A 47 -2.25 -8.03 -18.64
CA PRO A 47 -1.68 -7.70 -17.33
C PRO A 47 -2.48 -8.28 -16.15
N PHE A 48 -1.78 -8.47 -15.03
CA PHE A 48 -2.38 -8.89 -13.76
C PHE A 48 -2.60 -7.67 -12.87
N ASP A 49 -3.86 -7.30 -12.68
CA ASP A 49 -4.25 -6.22 -11.77
C ASP A 49 -4.37 -6.73 -10.33
N LEU A 50 -3.83 -5.97 -9.38
CA LEU A 50 -3.96 -6.24 -7.96
C LEU A 50 -4.09 -4.98 -7.13
N ILE A 51 -4.63 -5.12 -5.92
CA ILE A 51 -4.78 -4.05 -4.96
C ILE A 51 -3.88 -4.37 -3.77
N VAL A 52 -2.90 -3.50 -3.53
CA VAL A 52 -2.08 -3.53 -2.32
C VAL A 52 -2.79 -2.68 -1.28
N ARG A 53 -3.18 -3.31 -0.17
CA ARG A 53 -3.78 -2.60 0.96
C ARG A 53 -2.69 -2.11 1.90
N ALA A 54 -3.00 -1.09 2.69
CA ALA A 54 -2.13 -0.68 3.78
C ALA A 54 -1.92 -1.85 4.74
N GLY A 55 -0.73 -1.94 5.31
CA GLY A 55 -0.40 -2.96 6.30
C GLY A 55 -0.99 -2.64 7.67
N ALA A 56 -0.54 -3.40 8.68
CA ALA A 56 -0.93 -3.18 10.06
C ALA A 56 -0.67 -1.74 10.52
N LEU A 57 -1.60 -1.22 11.33
CA LEU A 57 -1.55 0.14 11.85
C LEU A 57 -0.26 0.38 12.66
N CYS A 58 0.40 1.52 12.39
CA CYS A 58 1.59 1.95 13.10
C CYS A 58 1.31 3.28 13.82
N THR A 59 1.24 3.23 15.14
CA THR A 59 0.93 4.38 15.99
C THR A 59 1.95 5.50 15.86
N THR A 60 3.24 5.17 15.68
CA THR A 60 4.33 6.16 15.52
C THR A 60 4.31 6.89 14.17
N LYS A 61 3.62 6.34 13.17
CA LYS A 61 3.45 6.95 11.85
C LYS A 61 2.10 7.63 11.67
N SER A 62 1.13 7.32 12.53
CA SER A 62 -0.20 7.92 12.53
C SER A 62 -0.14 9.36 13.06
N VAL A 63 -1.04 10.23 12.59
CA VAL A 63 -1.01 11.66 12.90
C VAL A 63 -2.40 12.15 13.28
N ALA A 64 -2.50 12.92 14.37
CA ALA A 64 -3.70 13.66 14.72
C ALA A 64 -3.56 15.13 14.30
N ARG A 65 -4.61 15.72 13.72
CA ARG A 65 -4.65 17.12 13.27
C ARG A 65 -5.97 17.77 13.65
N GLY A 66 -5.93 19.02 14.10
CA GLY A 66 -7.14 19.82 14.34
C GLY A 66 -6.96 20.84 15.46
N THR A 67 -7.73 21.93 15.39
CA THR A 67 -7.67 23.01 16.39
C THR A 67 -8.04 22.51 17.78
N GLY A 68 -8.94 21.52 17.87
CA GLY A 68 -9.32 20.87 19.12
C GLY A 68 -8.17 20.15 19.86
N LEU A 69 -7.00 19.96 19.24
CA LEU A 69 -5.80 19.44 19.93
C LEU A 69 -5.02 20.53 20.69
N THR A 70 -5.31 21.80 20.44
CA THR A 70 -4.51 22.94 20.94
C THR A 70 -5.33 23.93 21.73
N ILE A 71 -6.52 24.28 21.23
CA ILE A 71 -7.38 25.30 21.81
C ILE A 71 -8.81 24.77 21.83
N ALA A 72 -9.48 24.94 22.96
CA ALA A 72 -10.91 24.67 23.12
C ALA A 72 -11.56 25.77 23.94
N THR A 73 -12.78 26.16 23.56
CA THR A 73 -13.56 27.19 24.26
C THR A 73 -14.81 26.55 24.86
N THR A 74 -15.10 26.87 26.12
CA THR A 74 -16.30 26.38 26.82
C THR A 74 -17.56 26.67 26.00
N GLY A 75 -18.40 25.64 25.81
CA GLY A 75 -19.62 25.73 25.02
C GLY A 75 -19.42 25.57 23.50
N MET A 76 -18.19 25.46 22.99
CA MET A 76 -17.91 25.15 21.58
C MET A 76 -17.28 23.76 21.43
N GLN A 77 -17.75 22.99 20.44
CA GLN A 77 -17.17 21.69 20.15
C GLN A 77 -15.79 21.83 19.50
N GLY A 78 -14.74 21.36 20.19
CA GLY A 78 -13.42 21.18 19.60
C GLY A 78 -13.40 19.96 18.68
N ARG A 79 -12.89 20.10 17.46
CA ARG A 79 -12.76 19.00 16.50
C ARG A 79 -11.29 18.72 16.17
N PHE A 80 -10.98 17.44 16.06
CA PHE A 80 -9.74 16.97 15.45
C PHE A 80 -10.01 15.69 14.65
N THR A 81 -9.04 15.32 13.83
CA THR A 81 -9.05 14.17 12.94
C THR A 81 -7.80 13.35 13.20
N VAL A 82 -7.94 12.03 13.22
CA VAL A 82 -6.81 11.10 13.30
C VAL A 82 -6.66 10.41 11.96
N GLU A 83 -5.47 10.51 11.38
CA GLU A 83 -5.09 9.77 10.20
C GLU A 83 -4.24 8.57 10.64
N ALA A 84 -4.86 7.39 10.60
CA ALA A 84 -4.18 6.13 10.86
C ALA A 84 -3.30 5.75 9.66
N LYS A 85 -2.04 5.42 9.92
CA LYS A 85 -1.06 5.03 8.90
C LYS A 85 -0.37 3.73 9.27
N ASP A 86 0.05 2.96 8.27
CA ASP A 86 0.91 1.80 8.46
C ASP A 86 2.39 2.19 8.63
N ALA A 87 3.27 1.20 8.79
CA ALA A 87 4.71 1.43 8.97
C ALA A 87 5.39 2.15 7.79
N TYR A 88 4.81 2.04 6.59
CA TYR A 88 5.29 2.69 5.36
C TYR A 88 4.60 4.03 5.09
N GLY A 89 3.68 4.48 5.96
CA GLY A 89 2.97 5.74 5.84
C GLY A 89 1.70 5.69 4.99
N ASN A 90 1.27 4.49 4.58
CA ASN A 90 0.04 4.30 3.83
C ASN A 90 -1.17 4.52 4.76
N SER A 91 -2.18 5.23 4.26
CA SER A 91 -3.38 5.50 5.04
C SER A 91 -4.24 4.22 5.15
N VAL A 92 -4.58 3.87 6.39
CA VAL A 92 -5.38 2.68 6.69
C VAL A 92 -6.86 3.09 6.60
N GLU A 93 -7.49 2.81 5.46
CA GLU A 93 -8.91 3.15 5.21
C GLU A 93 -9.89 2.14 5.81
N GLN A 94 -9.42 0.92 6.10
CA GLN A 94 -10.21 -0.16 6.64
C GLN A 94 -9.43 -0.74 7.82
N LEU A 95 -9.87 -0.44 9.04
CA LEU A 95 -9.39 -1.15 10.22
C LEU A 95 -9.87 -2.59 10.07
N ASP A 96 -8.93 -3.50 9.96
CA ASP A 96 -9.18 -4.92 9.98
C ASP A 96 -9.64 -5.31 11.39
N ASP A 97 -10.96 -5.25 11.61
CA ASP A 97 -11.63 -5.66 12.85
C ASP A 97 -11.51 -7.18 13.12
N SER A 98 -10.67 -7.89 12.38
CA SER A 98 -10.41 -9.32 12.51
C SER A 98 -9.42 -9.69 13.62
N THR A 99 -8.97 -8.72 14.42
CA THR A 99 -8.06 -8.94 15.57
C THR A 99 -8.68 -8.64 16.94
N LEU A 100 -10.01 -8.50 17.03
CA LEU A 100 -10.75 -8.50 18.30
C LEU A 100 -11.33 -9.88 18.61
#